data_AF-A0A2J8TV46-F1
#
_entry.id   AF-A0A2J8TV46-F1
#
_cell.length_a   1.000
_cell.length_b   1.000
_cell.length_c   1.000
_cell.angle_alpha   90.00
_cell.angle_beta   90.00
_cell.angle_gamma   90.00
#
_symmetry.space_group_name_H-M   'P 1'
#
loop_
_entity.id
_entity.type
_entity.pdbx_description
1 polymer ?
#
loop_
_entity_poly.entity_id
_entity_poly.type
_entity_poly.pdbx_seq_one_letter_code
_entity_poly.pdbx_strand_id
1 'polypeptide(L)' 'MKIAVIGQSLFGQEVYCHLRKEGHEVVGVFTVPDKDGKADPLDTRTE' A
#
# COMPACT_ATOMS: atom_id res chain seq x y z
N MET A 1 13.09 -5.72 7.05
CA MET A 1 13.48 -6.16 5.67
C MET A 1 13.03 -5.10 4.67
N LYS A 2 13.57 -5.09 3.44
CA LYS A 2 13.05 -4.23 2.35
C LYS A 2 11.92 -4.95 1.61
N ILE A 3 10.74 -4.36 1.55
CA ILE A 3 9.52 -5.00 1.03
C ILE A 3 8.89 -4.10 -0.04
N ALA A 4 8.49 -4.70 -1.17
CA ALA A 4 7.60 -4.06 -2.13
C ALA A 4 6.18 -4.63 -1.95
N VAL A 5 5.17 -3.78 -1.82
CA VAL A 5 3.77 -4.18 -1.66
C VAL A 5 3.06 -4.00 -2.99
N ILE A 6 2.55 -5.10 -3.56
CA ILE A 6 1.77 -5.08 -4.81
C ILE A 6 0.37 -5.58 -4.48
N GLY A 7 -0.62 -4.70 -4.52
CA GLY A 7 -1.96 -5.02 -4.03
C GLY A 7 -2.98 -3.91 -4.28
N GLN A 8 -4.15 -4.04 -3.68
CA GLN A 8 -5.25 -3.10 -3.82
C GLN A 8 -6.18 -3.20 -2.60
N SER A 9 -7.15 -2.30 -2.53
CA SER A 9 -8.20 -2.21 -1.51
C SER A 9 -7.72 -1.90 -0.09
N LEU A 10 -8.68 -1.85 0.83
CA LEU A 10 -8.43 -1.69 2.27
C LEU A 10 -7.57 -2.81 2.85
N PHE A 11 -7.66 -4.03 2.31
CA PHE A 11 -6.82 -5.14 2.77
C PHE A 11 -5.34 -4.87 2.54
N GLY A 12 -4.98 -4.41 1.32
CA GLY A 12 -3.60 -4.04 1.02
C GLY A 12 -3.10 -2.92 1.92
N GLN A 13 -3.96 -1.94 2.21
CA GLN A 13 -3.65 -0.83 3.11
C GLN A 13 -3.31 -1.31 4.53
N GLU A 14 -4.09 -2.22 5.09
CA GLU A 14 -3.84 -2.76 6.44
C GLU A 14 -2.56 -3.59 6.50
N VAL A 15 -2.27 -4.37 5.46
CA VAL A 15 -1.00 -5.11 5.32
C VAL A 15 0.18 -4.14 5.29
N TYR A 16 0.13 -3.09 4.46
CA TYR A 16 1.16 -2.05 4.43
C TYR A 16 1.39 -1.43 5.81
N CYS A 17 0.32 -1.07 6.53
CA CYS A 17 0.39 -0.50 7.86
C CYS A 17 1.04 -1.48 8.86
N HIS A 18 0.70 -2.76 8.82
CA HIS A 18 1.27 -3.76 9.72
C HIS A 18 2.75 -4.01 9.44
N LEU A 19 3.13 -4.11 8.16
CA LEU A 19 4.53 -4.26 7.77
C LEU A 19 5.41 -3.12 8.30
N ARG A 20 4.92 -1.87 8.22
CA ARG A 20 5.62 -0.71 8.79
C ARG A 20 5.67 -0.76 10.33
N LYS A 21 4.58 -1.15 10.99
CA LYS A 21 4.53 -1.29 12.46
C LYS A 21 5.49 -2.37 12.98
N GLU A 22 5.71 -3.43 12.21
CA GLU A 22 6.67 -4.50 12.53
C GLU A 22 8.13 -4.10 12.27
N GLY A 23 8.40 -2.89 11.79
CA GLY A 23 9.76 -2.39 11.55
C GLY A 23 10.33 -2.78 10.19
N HIS A 24 9.50 -3.20 9.24
CA HIS A 24 9.94 -3.39 7.86
C HIS A 24 9.94 -2.07 7.09
N GLU A 25 10.87 -1.96 6.15
CA GLU A 25 10.99 -0.82 5.23
C GLU A 25 10.21 -1.17 3.96
N VAL A 26 9.08 -0.50 3.73
CA VAL A 26 8.36 -0.63 2.47
C VAL A 26 9.00 0.31 1.46
N VAL A 27 9.70 -0.25 0.47
CA VAL A 27 10.49 0.50 -0.53
C VAL A 27 9.70 0.86 -1.78
N GLY A 28 8.48 0.34 -1.91
CA GLY A 28 7.59 0.65 -3.03
C GLY A 28 6.22 0.03 -2.82
N VAL A 29 5.21 0.72 -3.33
CA VAL A 29 3.82 0.25 -3.34
C VAL A 29 3.30 0.38 -4.77
N PHE A 30 2.68 -0.69 -5.28
CA PHE A 30 2.11 -0.73 -6.61
C PHE A 30 0.65 -1.15 -6.50
N THR A 31 -0.25 -0.31 -6.99
CA THR A 31 -1.68 -0.57 -6.96
C THR A 31 -2.34 -0.29 -8.31
N VAL A 32 -3.65 -0.56 -8.38
CA VAL A 32 -4.43 -0.35 -9.60
C VAL A 32 -4.57 1.15 -9.87
N PRO A 33 -4.61 1.57 -11.15
CA PRO A 33 -4.82 2.97 -11.50
C PRO A 33 -6.21 3.43 -11.05
N ASP A 34 -6.33 4.74 -10.83
CA ASP A 34 -7.60 5.38 -10.48
C ASP A 34 -8.72 4.95 -11.44
N LYS A 35 -9.83 4.54 -10.85
CA LYS A 35 -11.05 4.20 -11.61
C LYS A 35 -12.11 5.24 -11.30
N ASP A 36 -12.60 5.91 -12.35
CA ASP A 36 -13.62 6.96 -12.24
C ASP A 36 -13.23 8.10 -11.26
N GLY A 37 -11.94 8.44 -11.21
CA GLY A 37 -11.39 9.46 -10.31
C GLY A 37 -11.31 9.04 -8.84
N LYS A 38 -11.51 7.74 -8.54
CA LYS A 38 -11.29 7.17 -7.21
C LYS A 38 -9.98 6.39 -7.19
N ALA A 39 -9.05 6.87 -6.38
CA ALA A 39 -7.80 6.18 -6.09
C ALA A 39 -8.04 4.95 -5.20
N ASP A 40 -7.13 3.98 -5.31
CA ASP A 40 -7.16 2.81 -4.44
C ASP A 40 -6.81 3.21 -2.99
N PRO A 41 -7.50 2.66 -1.97
CA PRO A 41 -7.18 2.95 -0.57
C PRO A 41 -5.73 2.67 -0.17
N LEU A 42 -5.05 1.73 -0.84
CA LEU A 42 -3.64 1.45 -0.62
C LEU A 42 -2.74 2.63 -1.02
N ASP A 43 -3.09 3.35 -2.09
CA ASP A 43 -2.32 4.50 -2.59
C ASP A 43 -2.39 5.70 -1.65
N THR A 44 -3.55 5.91 -1.03
CA THR A 44 -3.78 7.11 -0.19
C THR A 44 -2.93 7.21 1.09
N ARG A 45 -2.14 6.19 1.43
CA ARG A 45 -1.30 6.14 2.65
C ARG A 45 0.20 6.15 2.35
N THR A 46 0.59 6.23 1.09
CA THR A 46 1.99 6.28 0.67
C THR A 46 2.42 7.74 0.59
N GLU A 47 2.70 8.34 1.75
CA GLU A 47 3.43 9.60 1.90
C GLU A 47 4.88 9.35 2.31
#